data_AF-A0A950B4Z0-F1
#
_entry.id   AF-A0A950B4Z0-F1
#
_cell.length_a   1.000
_cell.length_b   1.000
_cell.length_c   1.000
_cell.angle_alpha   90.00
_cell.angle_beta   90.00
_cell.angle_gamma   90.00
#
_symmetry.space_group_name_H-M   'P 1'
#
loop_
_entity.id
_entity.type
_entity.pdbx_description
1 polymer ?
#
loop_
_entity_poly.entity_id
_entity_poly.type
_entity_poly.pdbx_seq_one_letter_code
_entity_poly.pdbx_strand_id
1 'polypeptide(L)'
;MGSPSALVRKPYEAVANALEEVGRQLGFAGRVLVQVPAALRPKRLPVVFGLMSDITIGAGALIVGGGMIFVIFSMSFFTGTEVGLQGFKGLQQIGAESFTGLVASWANTREVTPLIAGVAFA
;
A
#
# COMPACT_ATOMS: atom_id res chain seq x y z
N MET A 1 35.81 -33.27 22.95
CA MET A 1 35.14 -32.56 24.05
C MET A 1 34.60 -31.25 23.48
N GLY A 2 33.49 -31.32 22.73
CA GLY A 2 32.89 -30.16 22.06
C GLY A 2 32.00 -29.40 23.03
N SER A 3 32.30 -28.12 23.26
CA SER A 3 31.54 -27.28 24.20
C SER A 3 30.09 -27.10 23.70
N PRO A 4 29.05 -27.36 24.52
CA PRO A 4 27.63 -27.17 24.17
C PRO A 4 27.21 -25.70 23.96
N SER A 5 28.13 -24.75 24.11
CA SER A 5 27.83 -23.30 24.19
C SER A 5 27.67 -22.59 22.85
N ALA A 6 28.01 -23.22 21.71
CA ALA A 6 27.94 -22.58 20.40
C ALA A 6 26.53 -22.57 19.78
N LEU A 7 25.69 -23.55 20.11
CA LEU A 7 24.34 -23.69 19.55
C LEU A 7 23.33 -22.71 20.17
N VAL A 8 23.57 -22.27 21.41
CA VAL A 8 22.69 -21.34 22.13
C VAL A 8 22.98 -19.88 21.78
N ARG A 9 24.20 -19.52 21.33
CA ARG A 9 24.55 -18.12 21.00
C ARG A 9 23.89 -17.60 19.72
N LYS A 10 23.73 -18.47 18.72
CA LYS A 10 23.14 -18.13 17.41
C LYS A 10 21.72 -17.52 17.49
N PRO A 11 20.76 -18.07 18.25
CA PRO A 11 19.43 -17.47 18.37
C PRO A 11 19.45 -16.13 19.13
N TYR A 12 20.30 -15.98 20.15
CA TYR A 12 20.43 -14.70 20.86
C TYR A 12 21.02 -13.61 19.97
N GLU A 13 22.04 -13.91 19.17
CA GLU A 13 22.61 -12.97 18.20
C GLU A 13 21.60 -12.61 17.10
N ALA A 14 20.82 -13.58 16.61
CA ALA A 14 19.77 -13.32 15.62
C ALA A 14 18.66 -12.40 16.16
N VAL A 15 18.21 -12.61 17.40
CA VAL A 15 17.22 -11.75 18.05
C VAL A 15 17.80 -10.36 18.34
N ALA A 16 19.05 -10.29 18.81
CA ALA A 16 19.72 -9.01 19.05
C ALA A 16 19.86 -8.19 17.76
N ASN A 17 20.28 -8.82 16.66
CA ASN A 17 20.40 -8.16 15.35
C ASN A 17 19.04 -7.72 14.81
N ALA A 18 17.98 -8.52 14.99
CA ALA A 18 16.63 -8.13 14.59
C ALA A 18 16.13 -6.92 15.39
N LEU A 19 16.39 -6.87 16.70
CA LEU A 19 16.05 -5.74 17.55
C LEU A 19 16.85 -4.48 17.19
N GLU A 20 18.13 -4.62 16.85
CA GLU A 20 18.96 -3.52 16.37
C GLU A 20 18.44 -2.96 15.04
N GLU A 21 18.07 -3.84 14.10
CA GLU A 21 17.50 -3.45 12.82
C GLU A 21 16.17 -2.71 12.99
N VAL A 22 15.28 -3.22 13.84
CA VAL A 22 14.01 -2.56 14.17
C VAL A 22 14.26 -1.21 14.84
N GLY A 23 15.18 -1.14 15.81
CA GLY A 23 15.55 0.12 16.47
C GLY A 23 16.11 1.16 15.49
N ARG A 24 16.93 0.72 14.53
CA ARG A 24 17.47 1.56 13.45
C ARG A 24 16.37 2.08 12.54
N GLN A 25 15.45 1.22 12.13
CA GLN A 25 14.30 1.60 11.29
C GLN A 25 13.36 2.56 12.01
N LEU A 26 13.04 2.30 13.29
CA LEU A 26 12.23 3.20 14.12
C LEU A 26 12.89 4.57 14.30
N GLY A 27 14.20 4.60 14.60
CA GLY A 27 14.96 5.83 14.72
C GLY A 27 15.08 6.59 13.39
N PHE A 28 15.12 5.89 12.26
CA PHE A 28 15.04 6.51 10.93
C PHE A 28 13.63 7.07 10.67
N ALA A 29 12.58 6.28 10.89
CA ALA A 29 11.19 6.69 10.70
C ALA A 29 10.83 7.92 11.54
N GLY A 30 11.20 7.94 12.82
CA GLY A 30 11.01 9.10 13.69
C GLY A 30 11.70 10.36 13.16
N ARG A 31 12.95 10.25 12.68
CA ARG A 31 13.68 11.38 12.07
C ARG A 31 13.01 11.86 10.78
N VAL A 32 12.57 10.95 9.93
CA VAL A 32 11.86 11.29 8.69
C VAL A 32 10.56 12.03 9.02
N LEU A 33 9.76 11.53 9.96
CA LEU A 33 8.49 12.16 10.37
C LEU A 33 8.67 13.60 10.87
N VAL A 34 9.72 13.86 11.67
CA VAL A 34 10.04 15.22 12.14
C VAL A 34 10.46 16.14 10.98
N GLN A 35 11.03 15.58 9.89
CA GLN A 35 11.47 16.34 8.72
C GLN A 35 10.39 16.53 7.65
N VAL A 36 9.26 15.82 7.70
CA VAL A 36 8.15 15.96 6.74
C VAL A 36 7.70 17.42 6.57
N PRO A 37 7.50 18.22 7.63
CA PRO A 37 7.10 19.62 7.47
C PRO A 37 8.12 20.47 6.69
N ALA A 38 9.41 20.12 6.73
CA ALA A 38 10.43 20.81 5.95
C ALA A 38 10.35 20.47 4.45
N ALA A 39 9.92 19.25 4.11
CA ALA A 39 9.67 18.84 2.73
C ALA A 39 8.45 19.53 2.12
N LEU A 40 7.44 19.88 2.94
CA LEU A 40 6.24 20.60 2.51
C LEU A 40 6.45 22.11 2.30
N ARG A 41 7.67 22.63 2.47
CA ARG A 41 7.96 24.04 2.23
C ARG A 41 7.82 24.38 0.73
N PRO A 42 7.31 25.57 0.36
CA PRO A 42 7.15 25.99 -1.04
C PRO A 42 8.39 25.81 -1.92
N LYS A 43 9.59 25.98 -1.35
CA LYS A 43 10.87 25.81 -2.06
C LYS A 43 11.20 24.35 -2.40
N ARG A 44 10.59 23.38 -1.71
CA ARG A 44 10.86 21.93 -1.82
C ARG A 44 9.72 21.19 -2.53
N LEU A 45 8.52 21.77 -2.55
CA LEU A 45 7.33 21.26 -3.24
C LEU A 45 7.56 20.85 -4.70
N PRO A 46 8.29 21.61 -5.55
CA PRO A 46 8.55 21.18 -6.93
C PRO A 46 9.32 19.86 -7.02
N VAL A 47 10.27 19.63 -6.11
CA VAL A 47 11.04 18.39 -6.04
C VAL A 47 10.12 17.24 -5.59
N VAL A 48 9.30 17.47 -4.56
CA VAL A 48 8.34 16.47 -4.08
C VAL A 48 7.36 16.07 -5.19
N PHE A 49 6.79 17.03 -5.91
CA PHE A 49 5.88 16.75 -7.02
C PHE A 49 6.58 16.03 -8.18
N GLY A 50 7.85 16.34 -8.45
CA GLY A 50 8.66 15.59 -9.40
C GLY A 50 8.76 14.10 -9.02
N LEU A 51 9.11 13.82 -7.77
CA LEU A 51 9.16 12.44 -7.25
C LEU A 51 7.79 11.75 -7.31
N MET A 52 6.71 12.46 -6.98
CA MET A 52 5.34 11.91 -7.09
C MET A 52 4.99 11.60 -8.55
N SER A 53 5.37 12.47 -9.49
CA SER A 53 5.20 12.25 -10.93
C SER A 53 5.98 11.03 -11.40
N ASP A 54 7.22 10.85 -10.94
CA ASP A 54 8.04 9.69 -11.30
C ASP A 54 7.44 8.37 -10.78
N ILE A 55 6.84 8.36 -9.58
CA ILE A 55 6.18 7.17 -9.02
C ILE A 55 4.84 6.89 -9.70
N THR A 56 4.07 7.94 -10.00
CA THR A 56 2.71 7.79 -10.56
C THR A 56 2.70 7.54 -12.06
N ILE A 57 3.55 8.27 -12.80
CA ILE A 57 3.63 8.17 -14.25
C ILE A 57 4.76 7.21 -14.63
N GLY A 58 5.95 7.34 -14.05
CA GLY A 58 7.14 6.59 -14.45
C GLY A 58 8.00 7.39 -15.43
N ALA A 59 9.33 7.33 -15.27
CA ALA A 59 10.26 8.03 -16.16
C ALA A 59 10.06 7.57 -17.62
N GLY A 60 9.57 8.47 -18.48
CA GLY A 60 9.32 8.17 -19.91
C GLY A 60 8.02 7.40 -20.20
N ALA A 61 7.13 7.22 -19.23
CA ALA A 61 5.94 6.36 -19.38
C ALA A 61 4.83 6.90 -20.30
N LEU A 62 4.94 8.13 -20.78
CA LEU A 62 4.11 8.63 -21.89
C LEU A 62 4.26 7.74 -23.15
N ILE A 63 5.38 7.01 -23.29
CA ILE A 63 5.68 6.17 -24.46
C ILE A 63 5.04 4.76 -24.37
N VAL A 64 4.77 4.25 -23.15
CA VAL A 64 4.18 2.90 -22.94
C VAL A 64 2.71 2.98 -22.53
N GLY A 65 2.20 4.16 -22.19
CA GLY A 65 0.76 4.41 -22.04
C GLY A 65 0.15 4.00 -20.69
N GLY A 66 0.94 3.57 -19.71
CA GLY A 66 0.39 3.08 -18.45
C GLY A 66 1.35 3.13 -17.27
N GLY A 67 1.48 4.30 -16.65
CA GLY A 67 2.03 4.40 -15.30
C GLY A 67 1.14 3.73 -14.25
N MET A 68 1.44 3.92 -12.97
CA MET A 68 0.64 3.43 -11.85
C MET A 68 -0.84 3.86 -11.93
N ILE A 69 -1.12 5.01 -12.54
CA ILE A 69 -2.49 5.48 -12.78
C ILE A 69 -3.30 4.45 -13.60
N PHE A 70 -2.71 3.88 -14.66
CA PHE A 70 -3.41 2.91 -15.50
C PHE A 70 -3.66 1.59 -14.78
N VAL A 71 -2.68 1.14 -13.98
CA VAL A 71 -2.80 -0.09 -13.17
C VAL A 71 -3.93 0.06 -12.16
N ILE A 72 -3.90 1.12 -11.35
CA ILE A 72 -4.92 1.37 -10.32
C ILE A 72 -6.29 1.57 -10.96
N PHE A 73 -6.38 2.31 -12.08
CA PHE A 73 -7.62 2.51 -12.81
C PHE A 73 -8.22 1.17 -13.29
N SER A 74 -7.40 0.35 -13.97
CA SER A 74 -7.84 -0.94 -14.51
C SER A 74 -8.29 -1.87 -13.39
N MET A 75 -7.50 -2.02 -12.33
CA MET A 75 -7.86 -2.83 -11.17
C MET A 75 -9.16 -2.36 -10.52
N SER A 76 -9.30 -1.04 -10.30
CA SER A 76 -10.50 -0.47 -9.68
C SER A 76 -11.74 -0.71 -10.53
N PHE A 77 -11.62 -0.58 -11.86
CA PHE A 77 -12.72 -0.81 -12.78
C PHE A 77 -13.18 -2.28 -12.77
N PHE A 78 -12.25 -3.22 -12.97
CA PHE A 78 -12.59 -4.64 -13.03
C PHE A 78 -13.06 -5.17 -11.67
N THR A 79 -12.33 -4.91 -10.59
CA THR A 79 -12.69 -5.39 -9.25
C THR A 79 -13.98 -4.71 -8.75
N GLY A 80 -14.16 -3.41 -8.98
CA GLY A 80 -15.39 -2.72 -8.59
C GLY A 80 -16.63 -3.25 -9.31
N THR A 81 -16.49 -3.58 -10.59
CA THR A 81 -17.57 -4.21 -11.38
C THR A 81 -17.90 -5.60 -10.85
N GLU A 82 -16.88 -6.40 -10.56
CA GLU A 82 -17.04 -7.76 -10.03
C GLU A 82 -17.75 -7.76 -8.68
N VAL A 83 -17.33 -6.90 -7.75
CA VAL A 83 -17.96 -6.76 -6.42
C VAL A 83 -19.41 -6.29 -6.56
N GLY A 84 -19.70 -5.38 -7.48
CA GLY A 84 -21.08 -4.95 -7.76
C GLY A 84 -21.96 -6.09 -8.26
N LEU A 85 -21.47 -6.90 -9.20
CA LEU A 85 -22.18 -8.07 -9.73
C LEU A 85 -22.45 -9.14 -8.66
N GLN A 86 -21.45 -9.41 -7.81
CA GLN A 86 -21.61 -10.37 -6.72
C GLN A 86 -22.57 -9.84 -5.66
N GLY A 87 -22.49 -8.55 -5.32
CA GLY A 87 -23.41 -7.88 -4.41
C GLY A 87 -24.85 -7.92 -4.90
N PHE A 88 -25.08 -7.67 -6.20
CA PHE A 88 -26.41 -7.77 -6.81
C PHE A 88 -26.99 -9.18 -6.66
N LYS A 89 -26.22 -10.20 -7.04
CA LYS A 89 -26.65 -11.60 -6.94
C LYS A 89 -26.95 -12.00 -5.48
N GLY A 90 -26.15 -11.54 -4.53
CA GLY A 90 -26.37 -11.80 -3.11
C GLY A 90 -27.64 -11.15 -2.57
N LEU A 91 -27.89 -9.89 -2.93
CA LEU A 91 -29.09 -9.17 -2.49
C LEU A 91 -30.36 -9.63 -3.20
N GLN A 92 -30.25 -10.09 -4.44
CA GLN A 92 -31.38 -10.64 -5.19
C GLN A 92 -31.95 -11.91 -4.51
N GLN A 93 -31.09 -12.73 -3.90
CA GLN A 93 -31.52 -13.95 -3.18
C GLN A 93 -32.43 -13.66 -1.99
N ILE A 94 -32.31 -12.47 -1.38
CA ILE A 94 -33.09 -12.04 -0.21
C ILE A 94 -34.12 -10.95 -0.58
N GLY A 95 -34.32 -10.67 -1.87
CA GLY A 95 -35.27 -9.67 -2.36
C GLY A 95 -34.88 -8.20 -2.10
N ALA A 96 -33.60 -7.94 -1.79
CA ALA A 96 -33.08 -6.63 -1.40
C ALA A 96 -32.22 -5.95 -2.50
N GLU A 97 -32.47 -6.27 -3.78
CA GLU A 97 -31.63 -5.83 -4.91
C GLU A 97 -31.47 -4.30 -5.04
N SER A 98 -32.46 -3.52 -4.58
CA SER A 98 -32.42 -2.06 -4.56
C SER A 98 -31.30 -1.48 -3.67
N PHE A 99 -30.81 -2.25 -2.69
CA PHE A 99 -29.72 -1.84 -1.79
C PHE A 99 -28.32 -2.12 -2.37
N THR A 100 -28.22 -2.71 -3.56
CA THR A 100 -26.92 -3.11 -4.16
C THR A 100 -25.96 -1.94 -4.29
N GLY A 101 -26.43 -0.77 -4.73
CA GLY A 101 -25.59 0.43 -4.83
C GLY A 101 -25.06 0.92 -3.47
N LEU A 102 -25.87 0.80 -2.42
CA LEU A 102 -25.47 1.17 -1.06
C LEU A 102 -24.38 0.21 -0.53
N VAL A 103 -24.59 -1.09 -0.69
CA VAL A 103 -23.63 -2.11 -0.23
C VAL A 103 -22.31 -2.01 -1.01
N ALA A 104 -22.39 -1.89 -2.34
CA ALA A 104 -21.21 -1.81 -3.20
C ALA A 104 -20.36 -0.55 -2.92
N SER A 105 -20.99 0.61 -2.72
CA SER A 105 -20.25 1.85 -2.40
C SER A 105 -19.52 1.78 -1.06
N TRP A 106 -20.16 1.20 -0.03
CA TRP A 106 -19.56 1.02 1.29
C TRP A 106 -18.40 0.02 1.26
N ALA A 107 -18.59 -1.14 0.63
CA ALA A 107 -17.57 -2.18 0.51
C ALA A 107 -16.36 -1.70 -0.30
N ASN A 108 -16.62 -1.02 -1.44
CA ASN A 108 -15.54 -0.56 -2.30
C ASN A 108 -14.65 0.47 -1.59
N THR A 109 -15.26 1.44 -0.89
CA THR A 109 -14.50 2.53 -0.26
C THR A 109 -13.67 2.07 0.96
N ARG A 110 -14.18 1.12 1.73
CA ARG A 110 -13.54 0.69 2.99
C ARG A 110 -12.56 -0.46 2.83
N GLU A 111 -12.86 -1.40 1.93
CA GLU A 111 -12.11 -2.64 1.82
C GLU A 111 -11.36 -2.70 0.49
N VAL A 112 -12.08 -2.55 -0.63
CA VAL A 112 -11.52 -2.81 -1.96
C VAL A 112 -10.50 -1.76 -2.36
N THR A 113 -10.79 -0.47 -2.17
CA THR A 113 -9.86 0.62 -2.50
C THR A 113 -8.53 0.54 -1.73
N PRO A 114 -8.48 0.40 -0.39
CA PRO A 114 -7.21 0.29 0.32
C PRO A 114 -6.45 -1.00 -0.04
N LEU A 115 -7.14 -2.11 -0.33
CA LEU A 115 -6.48 -3.34 -0.80
C LEU A 115 -5.84 -3.15 -2.18
N ILE A 116 -6.57 -2.55 -3.13
CA ILE A 116 -6.02 -2.23 -4.46
C ILE A 116 -4.82 -1.31 -4.32
N ALA A 117 -4.92 -0.25 -3.52
CA ALA A 117 -3.81 0.67 -3.28
C ALA A 117 -2.60 -0.06 -2.69
N GLY A 118 -2.82 -0.92 -1.67
CA GLY A 118 -1.75 -1.69 -1.04
C GLY A 118 -1.02 -2.62 -2.01
N VAL A 119 -1.75 -3.38 -2.83
CA VAL A 119 -1.15 -4.31 -3.80
C VAL A 119 -0.53 -3.60 -4.99
N ALA A 120 -1.12 -2.49 -5.42
CA ALA A 120 -0.59 -1.71 -6.54
C ALA A 120 0.75 -1.02 -6.18
N PHE A 121 0.92 -0.58 -4.92
CA PHE A 121 2.13 0.12 -4.46
C PHE A 121 3.15 -0.77 -3.74
N ALA A 122 2.86 -2.07 -3.54
CA ALA A 122 3.78 -3.04 -2.95
C ALA A 122 4.86 -3.49 -3.95
#